data_AF-A0A3S1CX02-F1
#
_entry.id   AF-A0A3S1CX02-F1
#
_cell.length_a   1.000
_cell.length_b   1.000
_cell.length_c   1.000
_cell.angle_alpha   90.00
_cell.angle_beta   90.00
_cell.angle_gamma   90.00
#
_symmetry.space_group_name_H-M   'P 1'
#
loop_
_entity.id
_entity.type
_entity.pdbx_description
1 polymer ?
#
loop_
_entity_poly.entity_id
_entity_poly.type
_entity_poly.pdbx_seq_one_letter_code
_entity_poly.pdbx_strand_id
1 'polypeptide(L)' 'MADRYVELKSVSKSYGGVPALTAVDFRCEPGRVHAILGENGAGKSTLMKLLAGVIQPDAGTISIGGQT' A
#
# COMPACT_ATOMS: atom_id res chain seq x y z
N MET A 1 3.02 -24.63 0.29
CA MET A 1 1.93 -23.68 0.64
C MET A 1 2.33 -22.34 0.04
N ALA A 2 1.46 -21.67 -0.72
CA ALA A 2 1.77 -20.32 -1.19
C ALA A 2 1.80 -19.37 0.02
N ASP A 3 2.88 -18.61 0.17
CA ASP A 3 2.97 -17.57 1.19
C ASP A 3 1.89 -16.52 0.91
N ARG A 4 0.86 -16.46 1.75
CA ARG A 4 -0.32 -15.60 1.54
C ARG A 4 -0.11 -14.21 2.14
N TYR A 5 0.85 -13.44 1.64
CA TYR A 5 1.03 -12.05 2.07
C TYR A 5 0.49 -11.04 1.06
N VAL A 6 0.27 -9.82 1.51
CA VAL A 6 0.17 -8.64 0.65
C VAL A 6 1.47 -7.84 0.81
N GLU A 7 2.12 -7.47 -0.29
CA GLU A 7 3.36 -6.70 -0.28
C GLU A 7 3.25 -5.47 -1.18
N LEU A 8 3.63 -4.31 -0.63
CA LEU A 8 3.90 -3.08 -1.35
C LEU A 8 5.42 -2.94 -1.44
N LYS A 9 5.93 -2.72 -2.65
CA LYS A 9 7.34 -2.38 -2.91
C LYS A 9 7.45 -1.03 -3.56
N SER A 10 8.07 -0.10 -2.85
CA SER A 10 8.35 1.28 -3.26
C SER A 10 7.13 2.00 -3.85
N VAL A 11 5.96 1.76 -3.25
CA VAL A 11 4.69 2.27 -3.78
C VAL A 11 4.57 3.77 -3.57
N SER A 12 4.30 4.50 -4.65
CA SER A 12 4.07 5.94 -4.63
C SER A 12 2.72 6.30 -5.22
N LYS A 13 2.11 7.36 -4.69
CA LYS A 13 0.84 7.90 -5.21
C LYS A 13 0.77 9.40 -5.00
N SER A 14 0.37 10.12 -6.04
CA SER A 14 0.15 11.56 -6.03
C SER A 14 -1.24 11.92 -6.55
N TYR A 15 -1.75 13.07 -6.13
CA TYR A 15 -2.99 13.66 -6.63
C TYR A 15 -2.72 15.10 -7.03
N GLY A 16 -2.95 15.45 -8.30
CA GLY A 16 -2.71 16.81 -8.80
C GLY A 16 -1.27 17.30 -8.60
N GLY A 17 -0.29 16.38 -8.63
CA GLY A 17 1.12 16.68 -8.36
C GLY A 17 1.52 16.72 -6.88
N VAL A 18 0.57 16.59 -5.95
CA VAL A 18 0.87 16.53 -4.51
C VAL A 18 1.09 15.06 -4.10
N PRO A 19 2.25 14.70 -3.54
CA PRO A 19 2.51 13.34 -3.10
C PRO A 19 1.67 13.00 -1.88
N ALA A 20 0.92 11.90 -1.97
CA ALA A 20 0.17 11.30 -0.86
C ALA A 20 0.92 10.12 -0.24
N LEU A 21 1.70 9.37 -1.03
CA LEU A 21 2.62 8.33 -0.59
C LEU A 21 3.90 8.41 -1.42
N THR A 22 5.04 8.20 -0.77
CA THR A 22 6.37 8.25 -1.40
C THR A 22 7.13 6.99 -1.04
N ALA A 23 7.40 6.13 -2.03
CA ALA A 23 8.20 4.92 -1.92
C ALA A 23 7.90 4.05 -0.68
N VAL A 24 6.62 3.75 -0.44
CA VAL A 24 6.19 2.95 0.72
C VAL A 24 6.48 1.48 0.48
N ASP A 25 7.22 0.89 1.42
CA ASP A 25 7.42 -0.55 1.56
C ASP A 25 6.59 -1.09 2.74
N PHE A 26 5.79 -2.12 2.49
CA PHE A 26 4.95 -2.73 3.52
C PHE A 26 4.63 -4.18 3.18
N ARG A 27 4.62 -5.07 4.17
CA ARG A 27 4.22 -6.47 4.01
C ARG A 27 3.28 -6.90 5.12
N CYS A 28 2.11 -7.42 4.74
CA CYS A 28 1.11 -7.95 5.65
C CYS A 28 1.05 -9.47 5.54
N GLU A 29 1.41 -10.15 6.63
CA GLU A 29 1.34 -11.61 6.74
C GLU A 29 -0.06 -12.11 7.16
N PRO A 30 -0.43 -13.35 6.82
CA PRO A 30 -1.67 -13.98 7.29
C PRO A 30 -1.84 -13.89 8.82
N GLY A 31 -3.08 -13.65 9.25
CA GLY A 31 -3.43 -13.65 10.68
C GLY A 31 -2.92 -12.45 11.47
N ARG A 32 -2.29 -11.46 10.83
CA ARG A 32 -1.86 -10.23 11.49
C ARG A 32 -2.86 -9.10 11.31
N VAL A 33 -3.06 -8.34 12.38
CA VAL A 33 -3.83 -7.09 12.38
C VAL A 33 -2.83 -5.93 12.46
N HIS A 34 -2.96 -4.98 11.54
CA HIS A 34 -2.11 -3.79 11.49
C HIS A 34 -2.97 -2.54 11.72
N ALA A 35 -2.43 -1.59 12.48
CA ALA A 35 -3.01 -0.26 12.62
C ALA A 35 -2.22 0.73 11.76
N ILE A 36 -2.92 1.55 10.98
CA ILE A 36 -2.31 2.65 10.21
C ILE A 36 -2.55 3.93 10.98
N LEU A 37 -1.47 4.54 11.47
CA LEU A 37 -1.49 5.74 12.30
C LEU A 37 -0.80 6.91 11.58
N GLY A 38 -1.13 8.14 11.98
CA GLY A 38 -0.59 9.36 11.41
C GLY A 38 -1.61 10.49 11.40
N GLU A 39 -1.16 11.71 11.15
CA GLU A 39 -2.00 12.91 11.11
C GLU A 39 -2.94 12.95 9.90
N ASN A 40 -3.90 13.87 9.91
CA ASN A 40 -4.73 14.13 8.73
C ASN A 40 -3.84 14.58 7.56
N GLY A 41 -4.05 13.99 6.39
CA GLY A 41 -3.21 14.23 5.21
C GLY A 41 -1.98 13.34 5.08
N ALA A 42 -1.62 12.54 6.10
CA ALA A 42 -0.43 11.65 6.05
C ALA A 42 -0.53 10.45 5.07
N GLY A 43 -1.54 10.40 4.19
CA GLY A 43 -1.68 9.33 3.19
C GLY A 43 -2.38 8.06 3.66
N LYS A 44 -2.88 7.97 4.91
CA LYS A 44 -3.51 6.76 5.46
C LYS A 44 -4.64 6.19 4.59
N SER A 45 -5.60 7.02 4.19
CA SER A 45 -6.71 6.60 3.34
C SER A 45 -6.26 6.25 1.93
N THR A 46 -5.19 6.86 1.43
CA THR A 46 -4.56 6.51 0.14
C THR A 46 -3.98 5.11 0.21
N LEU A 47 -3.22 4.80 1.27
CA LEU A 47 -2.65 3.47 1.50
C LEU A 47 -3.75 2.40 1.60
N MET A 48 -4.83 2.69 2.34
CA MET A 48 -5.97 1.77 2.42
C MET A 48 -6.65 1.54 1.07
N LYS A 49 -6.86 2.58 0.25
CA LYS A 49 -7.46 2.44 -1.09
C LYS A 49 -6.60 1.62 -2.04
N LEU A 50 -5.27 1.76 -1.96
CA LEU A 50 -4.32 0.94 -2.72
C LEU A 50 -4.39 -0.52 -2.29
N LEU A 51 -4.31 -0.80 -0.98
CA LEU A 51 -4.44 -2.16 -0.44
C LEU A 51 -5.78 -2.82 -0.78
N ALA A 52 -6.86 -2.04 -0.87
CA ALA A 52 -8.19 -2.50 -1.27
C ALA A 52 -8.36 -2.63 -2.80
N GLY A 53 -7.37 -2.28 -3.61
CA GLY A 53 -7.45 -2.32 -5.07
C GLY A 53 -8.38 -1.29 -5.71
N VAL A 54 -8.82 -0.28 -4.95
CA VAL A 54 -9.73 0.78 -5.43
C VAL A 54 -9.02 1.77 -6.35
N ILE A 55 -7.71 1.94 -6.16
CA ILE A 55 -6.85 2.79 -6.97
C ILE A 55 -5.54 2.06 -7.28
N GLN A 56 -4.88 2.46 -8.36
CA GLN A 56 -3.56 1.95 -8.74
C GLN A 56 -2.44 2.90 -8.26
N PRO A 57 -1.25 2.37 -7.92
CA PRO A 57 -0.09 3.20 -7.62
C PRO A 57 0.38 3.92 -8.89
N ASP A 58 1.09 5.04 -8.72
CA ASP A 58 1.74 5.73 -9.86
C ASP A 58 3.11 5.11 -10.16
N ALA A 59 3.75 4.53 -9.14
CA ALA A 59 5.02 3.81 -9.23
C ALA A 59 5.11 2.74 -8.13
N GLY A 60 5.99 1.75 -8.32
CA GLY A 60 6.12 0.60 -7.44
C GLY A 60 5.10 -0.51 -7.76
N THR A 61 5.07 -1.54 -6.93
CA THR A 61 4.23 -2.73 -7.16
C THR A 61 3.48 -3.15 -5.91
N ILE A 62 2.26 -3.65 -6.10
CA ILE A 62 1.47 -4.32 -5.06
C ILE A 62 1.35 -5.78 -5.48
N SER A 63 1.71 -6.72 -4.60
CA SER A 63 1.54 -8.15 -4.87
C SER A 63 0.70 -8.83 -3.79
N ILE A 64 -0.09 -9.81 -4.21
CA ILE A 64 -0.93 -10.65 -3.35
C ILE A 64 -0.51 -12.10 -3.58
N GLY A 65 -0.04 -12.77 -2.54
CA GLY A 65 0.49 -14.13 -2.67
C GLY A 65 1.67 -14.25 -3.62
N GLY A 66 2.46 -13.17 -3.76
CA GLY A 66 3.58 -13.08 -4.70
C GLY A 66 3.20 -12.78 -6.16
N GLN A 67 1.92 -12.57 -6.47
CA GLN A 67 1.45 -12.17 -7.80
C GLN A 67 1.17 -10.67 -7.84
N THR A 68 1.71 -9.97 -8.82
CA THR A 68 1.51 -8.51 -9.02
C THR A 68 0.30 -8.24 -9.90
#